data_AF-A0A7V9FPE9-F1
#
_entry.id   AF-A0A7V9FPE9-F1
#
_cell.length_a   1.000
_cell.length_b   1.000
_cell.length_c   1.000
_cell.angle_alpha   90.00
_cell.angle_beta   90.00
_cell.angle_gamma   90.00
#
_symmetry.space_group_name_H-M   'P 1'
#
loop_
_entity.id
_entity.type
_entity.pdbx_description
1 polymer ?
#
loop_
_entity_poly.entity_id
_entity_poly.type
_entity_poly.pdbx_seq_one_letter_code
_entity_poly.pdbx_strand_id
1 'polypeptide(L)'
;MNKAASAATRSAATPWGQAALVEELRLPQQAGDKRFASIVQLLETPKGERLVRFAYATNGTARRGPVTLRVRDLERLRGLLERSPGLKETLRL
;
A
#
# COMPACT_ATOMS: atom_id res chain seq x y z
N MET A 1 12.40 -22.90 2.92
CA MET A 1 13.07 -22.20 1.79
C MET A 1 12.00 -21.64 0.86
N ASN A 2 11.58 -20.39 1.04
CA ASN A 2 10.77 -19.69 0.03
C ASN A 2 11.68 -18.67 -0.64
N LYS A 3 11.93 -18.92 -1.93
CA LYS A 3 12.79 -18.11 -2.80
C LYS A 3 12.09 -16.77 -3.01
N ALA A 4 12.46 -15.76 -2.24
CA ALA A 4 12.12 -14.37 -2.55
C ALA A 4 12.67 -14.09 -3.96
N ALA A 5 11.76 -13.95 -4.92
CA ALA A 5 12.11 -13.65 -6.29
C ALA A 5 13.01 -12.40 -6.28
N SER A 6 14.20 -12.53 -6.87
CA SER A 6 15.17 -11.45 -7.07
C SER A 6 14.46 -10.22 -7.63
N ALA A 7 14.26 -9.21 -6.78
CA ALA A 7 13.68 -7.96 -7.19
C ALA A 7 14.83 -7.10 -7.74
N ALA A 8 14.96 -7.05 -9.06
CA ALA A 8 15.41 -5.80 -9.68
C ALA A 8 14.62 -4.67 -9.01
N THR A 9 15.29 -3.67 -8.46
CA THR A 9 14.70 -2.62 -7.62
C THR A 9 13.55 -1.94 -8.35
N ARG A 10 12.33 -2.43 -8.15
CA ARG A 10 11.14 -1.93 -8.84
C ARG A 10 10.88 -0.53 -8.31
N SER A 11 10.91 0.48 -9.16
CA SER A 11 10.58 1.85 -8.79
C SER A 11 9.11 2.14 -9.08
N ALA A 12 8.57 3.10 -8.32
CA ALA A 12 7.19 3.54 -8.37
C ALA A 12 7.15 5.05 -8.56
N ALA A 13 6.41 5.52 -9.56
CA ALA A 13 6.05 6.94 -9.65
C ALA A 13 5.05 7.29 -8.53
N THR A 14 5.35 8.34 -7.78
CA THR A 14 4.51 8.91 -6.73
C THR A 14 4.31 10.41 -6.97
N PRO A 15 3.37 11.07 -6.27
CA PRO A 15 3.23 12.53 -6.35
C PRO A 15 4.49 13.32 -5.95
N TRP A 16 5.46 12.69 -5.27
CA TRP A 16 6.71 13.30 -4.81
C TRP A 16 7.94 12.84 -5.61
N GLY A 17 7.72 12.18 -6.76
CA GLY A 17 8.78 11.62 -7.60
C GLY A 17 8.89 10.11 -7.48
N GLN A 18 10.02 9.58 -7.95
CA GLN A 18 10.28 8.14 -7.92
C GLN A 18 10.57 7.67 -6.49
N ALA A 19 10.07 6.50 -6.14
CA ALA A 19 10.37 5.81 -4.90
C ALA A 19 10.66 4.33 -5.17
N ALA A 20 11.64 3.76 -4.47
CA ALA A 20 11.96 2.34 -4.53
C ALA A 20 10.89 1.53 -3.79
N LEU A 21 10.45 0.41 -4.38
CA LEU A 21 9.61 -0.57 -3.70
C LEU A 21 10.48 -1.35 -2.69
N VAL A 22 10.17 -1.19 -1.41
CA VAL A 22 10.84 -1.90 -0.32
C VAL A 22 10.10 -3.19 0.02
N GLU A 23 8.77 -3.12 0.11
CA GLU A 23 7.93 -4.25 0.49
C GLU A 23 6.58 -4.19 -0.23
N GLU A 24 6.01 -5.34 -0.55
CA GLU A 24 4.67 -5.46 -1.14
C GLU A 24 3.88 -6.58 -0.46
N LEU A 25 2.72 -6.21 0.12
CA LEU A 25 1.67 -7.12 0.53
C LEU A 25 0.60 -7.16 -0.57
N ARG A 26 0.22 -8.36 -0.99
CA ARG A 26 -0.93 -8.59 -1.88
C ARG A 26 -1.98 -9.41 -1.13
N LEU A 27 -3.21 -8.91 -1.10
CA LEU A 27 -4.37 -9.56 -0.51
C LEU A 27 -5.34 -9.96 -1.62
N PRO A 28 -5.33 -11.22 -2.09
CA PRO A 28 -6.31 -11.72 -3.05
C PRO A 28 -7.71 -11.69 -2.45
N GLN A 29 -8.68 -11.24 -3.23
CA GLN A 29 -10.08 -11.08 -2.84
C GLN A 29 -11.01 -11.52 -3.99
N GLN A 30 -12.25 -11.86 -3.62
CA GLN A 30 -13.28 -12.29 -4.56
C GLN A 30 -14.63 -11.69 -4.16
N ALA A 31 -15.39 -11.25 -5.16
CA ALA A 31 -16.78 -10.82 -5.01
C ALA A 31 -17.61 -11.38 -6.19
N GLY A 32 -18.45 -12.39 -5.91
CA GLY A 32 -19.06 -13.22 -6.96
C GLY A 32 -17.97 -13.85 -7.83
N ASP A 33 -18.06 -13.69 -9.15
CA ASP A 33 -17.05 -14.21 -10.10
C ASP A 33 -15.84 -13.27 -10.28
N LYS A 34 -15.87 -12.07 -9.69
CA LYS A 34 -14.79 -11.09 -9.86
C LYS A 34 -13.67 -11.38 -8.89
N ARG A 35 -12.47 -11.60 -9.42
CA ARG A 35 -11.22 -11.70 -8.65
C ARG A 35 -10.41 -10.42 -8.75
N PHE A 36 -9.93 -9.95 -7.61
CA PHE A 36 -9.11 -8.76 -7.50
C PHE A 36 -8.12 -8.91 -6.35
N ALA A 37 -7.21 -7.96 -6.20
CA ALA A 37 -6.32 -7.91 -5.06
C ALA A 37 -6.17 -6.48 -4.56
N SER A 38 -6.28 -6.29 -3.24
CA SER A 38 -5.72 -5.12 -2.58
C SER A 38 -4.20 -5.29 -2.46
N ILE A 39 -3.47 -4.22 -2.74
CA ILE A 39 -2.01 -4.18 -2.69
C ILE A 39 -1.62 -3.06 -1.73
N VAL A 40 -0.76 -3.38 -0.78
CA VAL A 40 -0.13 -2.40 0.12
C VAL A 40 1.37 -2.46 -0.10
N GLN A 41 1.98 -1.32 -0.40
CA GLN A 41 3.41 -1.24 -0.68
C GLN A 41 4.08 -0.26 0.28
N LEU A 42 5.23 -0.67 0.80
CA LEU A 42 6.18 0.21 1.46
C LEU A 42 7.16 0.71 0.41
N LEU A 43 7.23 2.02 0.25
CA LEU A 43 8.14 2.68 -0.68
C LEU A 43 9.14 3.54 0.09
N GLU A 44 10.32 3.76 -0.49
CA GLU A 44 11.32 4.68 0.02
C GLU A 44 11.78 5.66 -1.07
N THR A 45 11.76 6.96 -0.79
CA THR A 45 12.26 7.98 -1.73
C THR A 45 13.79 8.00 -1.74
N PRO A 46 14.44 8.62 -2.75
CA PRO A 46 15.90 8.82 -2.74
C PRO A 46 16.44 9.58 -1.53
N LYS A 47 15.58 10.30 -0.80
CA LYS A 47 15.94 11.03 0.42
C LYS A 47 15.70 10.22 1.70
N GLY A 48 15.34 8.93 1.59
CA GLY A 48 15.08 8.04 2.72
C GLY A 48 13.67 8.18 3.33
N GLU A 49 12.77 8.97 2.73
CA GLU A 49 11.40 9.12 3.23
C GLU A 49 10.57 7.87 2.92
N ARG A 50 9.88 7.32 3.93
CA ARG A 50 8.97 6.18 3.77
C ARG A 50 7.57 6.62 3.37
N LEU A 51 6.99 5.89 2.41
CA LEU A 51 5.63 6.07 1.94
C LEU A 51 4.88 4.75 2.01
N VAL A 52 3.58 4.79 2.28
CA VAL A 52 2.68 3.62 2.17
C VAL A 52 1.71 3.86 1.04
N ARG A 53 1.70 2.97 0.04
CA ARG A 53 0.82 3.05 -1.12
C ARG A 53 -0.22 1.95 -1.07
N PHE A 54 -1.49 2.34 -1.14
CA PHE A 54 -2.63 1.45 -1.31
C PHE A 54 -3.06 1.46 -2.77
N ALA A 55 -3.19 0.28 -3.35
CA ALA A 55 -3.67 0.08 -4.72
C ALA A 55 -4.66 -1.08 -4.77
N TYR A 56 -5.50 -1.10 -5.80
CA TYR A 56 -6.29 -2.28 -6.15
C TYR A 56 -5.88 -2.77 -7.54
N ALA A 57 -5.86 -4.08 -7.72
CA ALA A 57 -5.56 -4.71 -9.00
C ALA A 57 -6.68 -5.66 -9.40
N THR A 58 -7.07 -5.59 -10.68
CA THR A 58 -7.90 -6.61 -11.33
C THR A 58 -7.08 -7.23 -12.45
N ASN A 59 -7.22 -8.54 -12.67
CA ASN A 59 -6.44 -9.28 -13.67
C ASN A 59 -4.91 -9.06 -13.53
N GLY A 60 -4.40 -8.92 -12.31
CA GLY A 60 -2.97 -8.74 -12.02
C GLY A 60 -2.43 -7.32 -12.14
N THR A 61 -3.13 -6.42 -12.84
CA THR A 61 -2.67 -5.04 -13.08
C THR A 61 -3.33 -4.06 -12.12
N ALA A 62 -2.53 -3.22 -11.45
CA ALA A 62 -3.04 -2.13 -10.62
C ALA A 62 -3.86 -1.16 -11.48
N ARG A 63 -5.15 -0.95 -11.16
CA ARG A 63 -6.01 0.00 -11.87
C ARG A 63 -6.12 1.29 -11.05
N ARG A 64 -5.84 2.41 -11.71
CA ARG A 64 -6.05 3.85 -11.38
C ARG A 64 -5.93 4.31 -9.91
N GLY A 65 -5.17 5.40 -9.75
CA GLY A 65 -5.24 6.31 -8.60
C GLY A 65 -4.77 5.73 -7.27
N PRO A 66 -3.60 5.05 -7.20
CA PRO A 66 -3.12 4.54 -5.93
C PRO A 66 -2.96 5.68 -4.92
N VAL A 67 -3.52 5.49 -3.73
CA VAL A 67 -3.41 6.47 -2.66
C VAL A 67 -2.08 6.24 -1.96
N THR A 68 -1.22 7.24 -2.01
CA THR A 68 0.09 7.20 -1.35
C THR A 68 0.09 8.14 -0.16
N LEU A 69 0.34 7.59 1.02
CA LEU A 69 0.41 8.32 2.29
C LEU A 69 1.87 8.47 2.72
N ARG A 70 2.23 9.64 3.24
CA ARG A 70 3.48 9.81 3.99
C ARG A 70 3.31 9.31 5.42
N VAL A 71 4.42 9.11 6.12
CA VAL A 71 4.41 8.75 7.56
C VAL A 71 3.55 9.70 8.39
N ARG A 72 3.66 11.02 8.16
CA ARG A 72 2.83 12.02 8.86
C ARG A 72 1.33 11.88 8.62
N ASP A 73 0.94 11.39 7.44
CA ASP A 73 -0.47 11.18 7.12
C ASP A 73 -1.00 9.94 7.86
N LEU A 74 -0.15 8.93 8.07
CA LEU A 74 -0.45 7.76 8.90
C LEU A 74 -0.56 8.11 10.39
N GLU A 75 0.28 9.03 10.88
CA GLU A 75 0.15 9.56 12.25
C GLU A 75 -1.18 10.28 12.43
N ARG A 76 -1.57 11.11 11.46
CA ARG A 76 -2.89 11.75 11.48
C ARG A 76 -4.02 10.73 11.40
N LEU A 77 -3.90 9.70 10.57
CA LEU A 77 -4.89 8.61 10.47
C LEU A 77 -5.08 7.95 11.84
N ARG A 78 -4.00 7.61 12.55
CA ARG A 78 -4.08 7.06 13.92
C ARG A 78 -4.86 7.98 14.87
N GLY A 79 -4.57 9.28 14.85
CA GLY A 79 -5.33 10.25 15.66
C GLY A 79 -6.82 10.36 15.28
N LEU A 80 -7.17 10.19 14.01
CA LEU A 80 -8.57 10.20 13.54
C LEU A 80 -9.32 8.91 13.89
N LEU A 81 -8.62 7.77 13.96
CA LEU A 81 -9.21 6.49 14.39
C LEU A 81 -9.72 6.54 15.84
N GLU A 82 -9.05 7.29 16.73
CA GLU A 82 -9.53 7.51 18.11
C GLU A 82 -10.94 8.13 18.16
N ARG A 83 -11.31 8.91 17.15
CA ARG A 83 -12.62 9.55 17.03
C ARG A 83 -13.63 8.72 16.24
N SER A 84 -13.21 7.56 15.75
CA SER A 84 -13.96 6.71 14.83
C SER A 84 -13.98 5.26 15.35
N PRO A 85 -14.67 4.98 16.49
CA PRO A 85 -14.51 3.73 17.24
C PRO A 85 -14.78 2.47 16.41
N GLY A 86 -15.81 2.47 15.56
CA GLY A 86 -16.11 1.31 14.71
C GLY A 86 -15.00 1.00 13.69
N LEU A 87 -14.32 2.03 13.15
CA LEU A 87 -13.16 1.85 12.27
C LEU A 87 -11.94 1.37 13.05
N LYS A 88 -11.69 1.96 14.22
CA LYS A 88 -10.59 1.55 15.11
C LYS A 88 -10.71 0.08 15.50
N GLU A 89 -11.90 -0.34 15.93
CA GLU A 89 -12.18 -1.72 16.32
C GLU A 89 -12.03 -2.69 15.14
N THR A 90 -12.58 -2.34 13.97
CA THR A 90 -12.52 -3.20 12.78
C THR A 90 -11.10 -3.36 12.24
N LEU A 91 -10.33 -2.26 12.17
CA LEU A 91 -8.97 -2.27 11.65
C LEU A 91 -7.96 -2.84 12.65
N ARG A 92 -8.26 -2.76 13.96
CA ARG A 92 -7.35 -3.15 15.05
C ARG A 92 -6.00 -2.43 14.98
N LEU A 93 -6.05 -1.12 14.67
CA LEU A 93 -4.91 -0.20 14.53
C LEU A 93 -4.99 0.94 15.55
#